data_AF-W0DE91-F1
#
_entry.id   AF-W0DE91-F1
#
_cell.length_a   1.000
_cell.length_b   1.000
_cell.length_c   1.000
_cell.angle_alpha   90.00
_cell.angle_beta   90.00
_cell.angle_gamma   90.00
#
_symmetry.space_group_name_H-M   'P 1'
#
loop_
_entity.id
_entity.type
_entity.pdbx_description
1 polymer ?
#
loop_
_entity_poly.entity_id
_entity_poly.type
_entity_poly.pdbx_seq_one_letter_code
_entity_poly.pdbx_strand_id
1 'polypeptide(L)'
;MDTREQALNLSQEVVKKLLECGTELDEYYRKIRELRLLEDSLAFQTALLNVEHGFFMVVHSMNILREQLNLLIVASKKGEVV
;
A
#
# COMPACT_ATOMS: atom_id res chain seq x y z
N MET A 1 -20.43 -22.87 -7.88
CA MET A 1 -19.99 -21.50 -7.53
C MET A 1 -18.62 -21.32 -8.15
N ASP A 2 -18.43 -20.37 -9.07
CA ASP A 2 -17.13 -20.20 -9.73
C ASP A 2 -16.16 -19.45 -8.81
N THR A 3 -15.14 -20.15 -8.31
CA THR A 3 -14.12 -19.61 -7.42
C THR A 3 -13.20 -18.62 -8.15
N ARG A 4 -13.07 -18.74 -9.47
CA ARG A 4 -12.30 -17.81 -10.31
C ARG A 4 -12.96 -16.45 -10.36
N GLU A 5 -14.25 -16.41 -10.66
CA GLU A 5 -15.03 -15.16 -10.69
C GLU A 5 -14.98 -14.45 -9.34
N GLN A 6 -15.11 -15.19 -8.23
CA GLN A 6 -14.98 -14.63 -6.88
C GLN A 6 -13.60 -14.04 -6.62
N ALA A 7 -12.52 -14.74 -7.00
CA ALA A 7 -11.16 -14.23 -6.84
C ALA A 7 -10.94 -12.93 -7.62
N LEU A 8 -11.50 -12.81 -8.84
CA LEU A 8 -11.39 -11.60 -9.65
C LEU A 8 -12.17 -10.43 -9.06
N ASN A 9 -13.41 -10.69 -8.60
CA ASN A 9 -14.23 -9.67 -7.95
C ASN A 9 -13.56 -9.16 -6.67
N LEU A 10 -13.05 -10.07 -5.84
CA LEU A 10 -12.31 -9.72 -4.63
C LEU A 10 -11.03 -8.95 -4.96
N SER A 11 -10.30 -9.33 -6.00
CA SER A 11 -9.09 -8.61 -6.42
C SER A 11 -9.38 -7.16 -6.77
N GLN A 12 -10.48 -6.89 -7.48
CA GLN A 12 -10.89 -5.53 -7.83
C GLN A 12 -11.28 -4.71 -6.59
N GLU A 13 -11.95 -5.33 -5.62
CA GLU A 13 -12.29 -4.69 -4.35
C GLU A 13 -11.03 -4.34 -3.55
N VAL A 14 -10.10 -5.29 -3.43
CA VAL A 14 -8.83 -5.07 -2.70
C VAL A 14 -8.01 -3.96 -3.35
N VAL A 15 -7.93 -3.89 -4.68
CA VAL A 15 -7.23 -2.78 -5.38
C VAL A 15 -7.79 -1.42 -4.98
N LYS A 16 -9.13 -1.27 -4.88
CA LYS A 16 -9.76 -0.02 -4.44
C LYS A 16 -9.40 0.29 -2.98
N LYS A 17 -9.48 -0.70 -2.11
CA LYS A 17 -9.13 -0.56 -0.68
C LYS A 17 -7.67 -0.18 -0.47
N LEU A 18 -6.75 -0.72 -1.27
CA LEU A 18 -5.34 -0.35 -1.21
C LEU A 18 -5.10 1.12 -1.61
N LEU A 19 -5.86 1.67 -2.55
CA LEU A 19 -5.78 3.09 -2.92
C LEU A 19 -6.30 4.01 -1.81
N GLU A 20 -7.44 3.66 -1.21
CA GLU A 20 -8.01 4.39 -0.07
C GLU A 20 -7.03 4.39 1.11
N CYS A 21 -6.55 3.21 1.51
CA CYS A 21 -5.60 3.05 2.60
C CYS A 21 -4.27 3.76 2.32
N GLY A 22 -3.76 3.71 1.08
CA GLY A 22 -2.53 4.41 0.71
C GLY A 22 -2.65 5.92 0.86
N THR A 23 -3.82 6.48 0.53
CA THR A 23 -4.10 7.91 0.68
C THR A 23 -4.08 8.33 2.16
N GLU A 24 -4.72 7.54 3.03
CA GLU A 24 -4.72 7.79 4.47
C GLU A 24 -3.31 7.69 5.08
N LEU A 25 -2.54 6.66 4.68
CA LEU A 25 -1.15 6.50 5.12
C LEU A 25 -0.28 7.68 4.70
N ASP A 26 -0.45 8.22 3.50
CA ASP A 26 0.28 9.39 3.02
C ASP A 26 -0.03 10.65 3.86
N GLU A 27 -1.24 10.80 4.40
CA GLU A 27 -1.56 11.88 5.33
C GLU A 27 -0.86 11.72 6.68
N TYR A 28 -0.87 10.50 7.23
CA TYR A 28 -0.16 10.23 8.49
C TYR A 28 1.34 10.37 8.35
N TYR A 29 1.92 9.88 7.24
CA TYR A 29 3.32 10.09 6.90
C TYR A 29 3.69 11.58 6.89
N ARG A 30 2.88 12.42 6.24
CA ARG A 30 3.08 13.88 6.22
C ARG A 30 3.08 14.48 7.62
N LYS A 31 2.09 14.13 8.46
CA LYS A 31 1.99 14.61 9.85
C LYS A 31 3.21 14.17 10.69
N ILE A 32 3.65 12.92 10.56
CA ILE A 32 4.85 12.43 11.26
C ILE A 32 6.11 13.18 10.81
N ARG A 33 6.25 13.42 9.51
CA ARG A 33 7.37 14.18 8.96
C ARG A 33 7.39 15.61 9.45
N GLU A 34 6.25 16.27 9.53
CA GLU A 34 6.12 17.61 10.10
C GLU A 34 6.60 17.63 11.57
N LEU A 35 6.15 16.66 12.39
CA LEU A 35 6.61 16.52 13.76
C LEU A 35 8.13 16.32 13.86
N ARG A 36 8.72 15.51 12.97
CA ARG A 36 10.18 15.33 12.94
C ARG A 36 10.92 16.63 12.65
N LEU A 37 10.42 17.44 11.71
CA LEU A 37 11.05 18.70 11.34
C LEU A 37 10.97 19.76 12.46
N LEU A 38 10.01 19.63 13.37
CA LEU A 38 9.84 20.51 14.52
C LEU A 38 10.53 20.00 15.80
N GLU A 39 10.98 18.74 15.81
CA GLU A 39 11.65 18.14 16.97
C GLU A 39 13.09 18.64 17.10
N ASP A 40 13.54 18.97 18.31
CA ASP A 40 14.91 19.47 18.56
C ASP A 40 15.89 18.36 18.97
N SER A 41 15.38 17.26 19.55
CA SER A 41 16.21 16.13 19.97
C SER A 41 16.67 15.32 18.78
N LEU A 42 17.98 15.32 18.51
CA LEU A 42 18.57 14.50 17.45
C LEU A 42 18.24 13.00 17.60
N ALA A 43 18.20 12.51 18.85
CA ALA A 43 17.85 11.11 19.13
C ALA A 43 16.39 10.83 18.74
N PHE A 44 15.47 11.74 19.06
CA PHE A 44 14.05 11.56 18.73
C PHE A 44 13.76 11.80 17.24
N GLN A 45 14.44 12.76 16.61
CA GLN A 45 14.41 12.93 15.14
C GLN A 45 14.84 11.64 14.42
N THR A 46 15.89 10.98 14.92
CA THR A 46 16.35 9.70 14.37
C THR A 46 15.31 8.59 14.55
N ALA A 47 14.63 8.53 15.69
CA ALA A 47 13.52 7.60 15.89
C ALA A 47 12.37 7.88 14.91
N LEU A 48 12.02 9.14 14.68
CA LEU A 48 10.98 9.53 13.72
C LEU A 48 11.38 9.21 12.27
N LEU A 49 12.66 9.34 11.89
CA LEU A 49 13.16 8.87 10.58
C LEU A 49 12.90 7.37 10.37
N ASN A 50 13.08 6.56 11.40
CA ASN A 50 12.80 5.12 11.32
C ASN A 50 11.29 4.86 11.12
N VAL A 51 10.44 5.66 11.74
CA VAL A 51 8.97 5.60 11.53
C VAL A 51 8.63 5.99 10.09
N GLU A 52 9.19 7.09 9.57
CA GLU A 52 9.05 7.50 8.17
C GLU A 52 9.46 6.40 7.19
N HIS A 53 10.58 5.72 7.45
CA HIS A 53 11.01 4.58 6.66
C HIS A 53 10.01 3.42 6.74
N GLY A 54 9.42 3.17 7.92
CA GLY A 54 8.32 2.21 8.08
C GLY A 54 7.12 2.52 7.18
N PHE A 55 6.67 3.78 7.13
CA PHE A 55 5.60 4.21 6.21
C PHE A 55 5.96 3.90 4.75
N PHE A 56 7.17 4.26 4.33
CA PHE A 56 7.64 3.97 2.98
C PHE A 56 7.58 2.48 2.64
N MET A 57 8.03 1.61 3.55
CA MET A 57 8.02 0.16 3.34
C MET A 57 6.60 -0.41 3.26
N VAL A 58 5.66 0.11 4.05
CA VAL A 58 4.24 -0.29 3.98
C VAL A 58 3.64 0.10 2.64
N VAL A 59 3.80 1.36 2.22
CA VAL A 59 3.29 1.86 0.92
C VAL A 59 3.92 1.09 -0.24
N HIS A 60 5.22 0.80 -0.17
CA HIS A 60 5.91 -0.02 -1.17
C HIS A 60 5.30 -1.42 -1.28
N SER A 61 5.07 -2.09 -0.16
CA SER A 61 4.47 -3.43 -0.12
C SER A 61 3.04 -3.43 -0.65
N MET A 62 2.24 -2.40 -0.33
CA MET A 62 0.89 -2.23 -0.88
C MET A 62 0.90 -2.05 -2.40
N ASN A 63 1.86 -1.30 -2.93
CA ASN A 63 2.01 -1.12 -4.38
C ASN A 63 2.38 -2.44 -5.09
N ILE A 64 3.26 -3.25 -4.50
CA ILE A 64 3.58 -4.59 -5.01
C ILE A 64 2.32 -5.45 -5.04
N LEU A 65 1.55 -5.50 -3.94
CA LEU A 65 0.31 -6.27 -3.88
C LEU A 65 -0.69 -5.80 -4.95
N ARG A 66 -0.88 -4.49 -5.10
CA ARG A 66 -1.76 -3.92 -6.12
C ARG A 66 -1.34 -4.36 -7.54
N GLU A 67 -0.04 -4.38 -7.82
CA GLU A 67 0.47 -4.85 -9.11
C GLU A 67 0.18 -6.34 -9.33
N GLN A 68 0.41 -7.20 -8.32
CA GLN A 68 0.10 -8.62 -8.43
C GLN A 68 -1.40 -8.89 -8.66
N LEU A 69 -2.27 -8.12 -8.01
CA LEU A 69 -3.72 -8.20 -8.23
C LEU A 69 -4.10 -7.78 -9.66
N ASN A 70 -3.48 -6.73 -10.18
CA ASN A 70 -3.70 -6.29 -11.57
C ASN A 70 -3.23 -7.33 -12.58
N LEU A 71 -2.05 -7.93 -12.37
CA LEU A 71 -1.52 -8.99 -13.22
C LEU A 71 -2.46 -10.21 -13.23
N LEU A 72 -2.98 -10.63 -12.06
CA LEU A 72 -3.98 -11.69 -11.96
C LEU A 72 -5.23 -11.38 -12.79
N ILE A 73 -5.76 -10.16 -12.68
CA ILE A 73 -6.95 -9.71 -13.42
C ILE A 73 -6.69 -9.75 -14.94
N VAL A 74 -5.53 -9.27 -15.39
CA VAL A 74 -5.17 -9.23 -16.82
C VAL A 74 -4.97 -10.64 -17.37
N ALA A 75 -4.20 -11.47 -16.68
CA ALA A 75 -3.88 -12.82 -17.13
C ALA A 75 -5.15 -13.70 -17.19
N SER A 76 -6.10 -13.49 -16.27
CA SER A 76 -7.42 -14.13 -16.33
C SER A 76 -8.24 -13.70 -17.54
N LYS A 77 -8.22 -12.42 -17.92
CA LYS A 77 -8.91 -11.89 -19.11
C LYS A 77 -8.33 -12.38 -20.44
N LYS A 78 -7.02 -12.66 -20.47
CA LYS A 78 -6.31 -13.19 -21.65
C LYS A 78 -6.40 -14.72 -21.79
N GLY A 79 -6.96 -15.42 -20.80
CA GLY A 79 -6.94 -16.88 -20.77
C GLY A 79 -5.55 -17.47 -20.49
N GLU A 80 -4.61 -16.65 -20.02
CA GLU A 80 -3.22 -17.06 -19.70
C GLU A 80 -3.13 -17.75 -18.32
N VAL A 81 -4.16 -17.61 -17.50
CA VAL A 81 -4.38 -18.41 -16.30
C VAL A 81 -5.55 -19.33 -16.62
N VAL A 82 -5.30 -20.64 -16.77
CA VAL A 82 -6.33 -21.65 -17.01
C VAL A 82 -6.67 -22.32 -15.68
#